data_AF-A0A9D5P705-F1
#
_entry.id   AF-A0A9D5P705-F1
#
_cell.length_a   1.000
_cell.length_b   1.000
_cell.length_c   1.000
_cell.angle_alpha   90.00
_cell.angle_beta   90.00
_cell.angle_gamma   90.00
#
_symmetry.space_group_name_H-M   'P 1'
#
loop_
_entity.id
_entity.type
_entity.pdbx_description
1 polymer ?
#
loop_
_entity_poly.entity_id
_entity_poly.type
_entity_poly.pdbx_seq_one_letter_code
_entity_poly.pdbx_strand_id
1 'polypeptide(L)'
;MKSKERKRNTPIATLIKNYINKKSGKVPESRKEIQRRFDYLDWKDQKKIMQAFLESGKTDRLWAYTKLLDNWDKSFEPRIKELWEQSHEGIISWVVINYFPSKFLFQNIDKFTDDRDYYFICLRLAEDKSYIIDRSKLSITDYLSVLYHTDRPLSDDEARDLLYKTVHDVCTEDGDYPQLSRYAYAGKDFIIGPILFQDVNLAVYYLRKMDLTDVVHQFEIWNEGVQRAVFNSPEFKKIVNTDMIEYEIEEAKAKVAKKYAYLALDDKYKTEAFCIDNALTPHERFKENASSEEEITWNIKKSALPFEPEAKDTILPF
;
A
#
# COMPACT_ATOMS: atom_id res chain seq x y z
N MET A 1 29.39 35.98 -30.69
CA MET A 1 28.65 35.22 -29.66
C MET A 1 27.76 36.18 -28.88
N LYS A 2 26.43 36.15 -29.07
CA LYS A 2 25.50 36.94 -28.24
C LYS A 2 25.51 36.35 -26.83
N SER A 3 25.87 37.14 -25.82
CA SER A 3 25.75 36.72 -24.42
C SER A 3 24.28 36.35 -24.18
N LYS A 4 23.99 35.12 -23.75
CA LYS A 4 22.68 34.77 -23.22
C LYS A 4 22.42 35.71 -22.03
N GLU A 5 21.60 36.74 -22.25
CA GLU A 5 21.11 37.59 -21.16
C GLU A 5 20.54 36.68 -20.08
N ARG A 6 21.07 36.77 -18.86
CA ARG A 6 20.53 36.05 -17.71
C ARG A 6 19.12 36.60 -17.48
N LYS A 7 18.10 35.87 -17.93
CA LYS A 7 16.69 36.20 -17.73
C LYS A 7 16.48 36.36 -16.23
N ARG A 8 16.29 37.60 -15.76
CA ARG A 8 16.05 37.88 -14.33
C ARG A 8 14.81 37.12 -13.89
N ASN A 9 14.84 36.55 -12.69
CA ASN A 9 13.68 35.89 -12.13
C ASN A 9 12.50 36.87 -12.05
N THR A 10 11.39 36.53 -12.68
CA THR A 10 10.15 37.31 -12.58
C THR A 10 9.71 37.39 -11.11
N PRO A 11 9.40 38.59 -10.57
CA PRO A 11 8.90 38.74 -9.21
C PRO A 11 7.62 37.93 -8.97
N ILE A 12 7.47 37.36 -7.77
CA ILE A 12 6.33 36.50 -7.45
C ILE A 12 4.98 37.21 -7.57
N ALA A 13 4.89 38.48 -7.15
CA ALA A 13 3.69 39.29 -7.30
C ALA A 13 3.24 39.41 -8.76
N THR A 14 4.19 39.51 -9.70
CA THR A 14 3.90 39.55 -11.14
C THR A 14 3.40 38.19 -11.63
N LEU A 15 3.97 37.08 -11.15
CA LEU A 15 3.51 35.74 -11.47
C LEU A 15 2.07 35.49 -10.98
N ILE A 16 1.77 35.87 -9.73
CA ILE A 16 0.42 35.76 -9.15
C ILE A 16 -0.58 36.56 -10.00
N LYS A 17 -0.24 37.82 -10.34
CA LYS A 17 -1.08 38.66 -11.20
C LYS A 17 -1.34 38.03 -12.57
N ASN A 18 -0.31 37.47 -13.21
CA ASN A 18 -0.43 36.81 -14.50
C ASN A 18 -1.25 35.52 -14.42
N TYR A 19 -1.13 34.77 -13.32
CA TYR A 19 -1.91 33.57 -13.07
C TYR A 19 -3.41 33.88 -12.90
N ILE A 20 -3.75 34.86 -12.07
CA ILE A 20 -5.14 35.28 -11.84
C ILE A 20 -5.75 35.86 -13.13
N ASN A 21 -4.97 36.63 -13.90
CA ASN A 21 -5.42 37.18 -15.17
C ASN A 21 -5.37 36.12 -16.30
N LYS A 22 -6.46 35.35 -16.41
CA LYS A 22 -6.62 34.31 -17.44
C LYS A 22 -6.50 34.82 -18.88
N LYS A 23 -6.78 36.10 -19.12
CA LYS A 23 -6.66 36.74 -20.45
C LYS A 23 -5.20 37.03 -20.86
N SER A 24 -4.25 36.92 -19.93
CA SER A 24 -2.84 37.22 -20.20
C SER A 24 -2.13 36.21 -21.10
N GLY A 25 -2.70 35.01 -21.27
CA GLY A 25 -2.02 33.88 -21.94
C GLY A 25 -0.82 33.31 -21.17
N LYS A 26 -0.50 33.85 -19.99
CA LYS A 26 0.69 33.49 -19.20
C LYS A 26 0.40 32.58 -18.02
N VAL A 27 -0.83 32.07 -17.90
CA VAL A 27 -1.26 31.20 -16.79
C VAL A 27 -0.39 29.95 -16.68
N PRO A 28 -0.07 29.20 -17.76
CA PRO A 28 0.72 27.97 -17.63
C PRO A 28 2.15 28.22 -17.15
N GLU A 29 2.84 29.23 -17.71
CA GLU A 29 4.22 29.61 -17.29
C GLU A 29 4.21 30.09 -15.83
N SER A 30 3.22 30.92 -15.47
CA SER A 30 3.11 31.47 -14.12
C SER A 30 2.79 30.39 -13.09
N ARG A 31 1.87 29.47 -13.39
CA ARG A 31 1.55 28.31 -12.54
C ARG A 31 2.80 27.50 -12.24
N LYS A 32 3.57 27.12 -13.28
CA LYS A 32 4.78 26.31 -13.13
C LYS A 32 5.82 26.99 -12.24
N GLU A 33 6.06 28.29 -12.46
CA GLU A 33 7.02 29.04 -11.65
C GLU A 33 6.53 29.27 -10.22
N ILE A 34 5.24 29.50 -10.01
CA ILE A 34 4.63 29.61 -8.67
C ILE A 34 4.82 28.30 -7.91
N GLN A 35 4.39 27.18 -8.48
CA GLN A 35 4.47 25.88 -7.82
C GLN A 35 5.92 25.50 -7.48
N ARG A 36 6.88 25.78 -8.39
CA ARG A 36 8.31 25.51 -8.16
C ARG A 36 8.90 26.31 -7.00
N ARG A 37 8.45 27.55 -6.82
CA ARG A 37 9.04 28.49 -5.85
C ARG A 37 8.30 28.50 -4.52
N PHE A 38 7.10 27.93 -4.46
CA PHE A 38 6.15 28.10 -3.37
C PHE A 38 6.77 27.95 -1.98
N ASP A 39 7.49 26.85 -1.74
CA ASP A 39 8.05 26.51 -0.43
C ASP A 39 9.14 27.48 0.04
N TYR A 40 9.66 28.33 -0.85
CA TYR A 40 10.71 29.32 -0.57
C TYR A 40 10.18 30.77 -0.52
N LEU A 41 8.87 30.95 -0.52
CA LEU A 41 8.23 32.26 -0.43
C LEU A 41 7.83 32.58 1.00
N ASP A 42 7.71 33.87 1.30
CA ASP A 42 7.13 34.31 2.55
C ASP A 42 5.67 33.86 2.68
N TRP A 43 5.24 33.57 3.92
CA TRP A 43 3.89 33.09 4.22
C TRP A 43 2.78 33.95 3.61
N LYS A 44 2.97 35.27 3.59
CA LYS A 44 2.02 36.22 3.00
C LYS A 44 1.76 35.94 1.51
N ASP A 45 2.79 35.60 0.75
CA ASP A 45 2.66 35.31 -0.67
C ASP A 45 2.17 33.89 -0.92
N GLN A 46 2.63 32.92 -0.10
CA GLN A 46 2.08 31.56 -0.11
C GLN A 46 0.56 31.57 0.10
N LYS A 47 0.08 32.33 1.10
CA LYS A 47 -1.35 32.44 1.41
C LYS A 47 -2.17 32.97 0.22
N LYS A 48 -1.69 34.01 -0.47
CA LYS A 48 -2.34 34.56 -1.67
C LYS A 48 -2.36 33.57 -2.83
N ILE A 49 -1.27 32.82 -3.01
CA ILE A 49 -1.20 31.77 -4.04
C ILE A 49 -2.24 30.70 -3.74
N MET A 50 -2.32 30.21 -2.50
CA MET A 50 -3.29 29.18 -2.13
C MET A 50 -4.74 29.65 -2.33
N GLN A 51 -5.08 30.88 -1.94
CA GLN A 51 -6.40 31.46 -2.22
C GLN A 51 -6.72 31.43 -3.73
N ALA A 52 -5.80 31.91 -4.57
CA ALA A 52 -5.99 31.93 -6.01
C ALA A 52 -6.13 30.52 -6.62
N PHE A 53 -5.41 29.53 -6.10
CA PHE A 53 -5.48 28.15 -6.59
C PHE A 53 -6.78 27.45 -6.15
N LEU A 54 -7.29 27.71 -4.93
CA LEU A 54 -8.57 27.20 -4.44
C LEU A 54 -9.79 27.76 -5.20
N GLU A 55 -9.64 28.95 -5.79
CA GLU A 55 -10.64 29.57 -6.68
C GLU A 55 -10.52 29.12 -8.15
N SER A 56 -9.52 28.28 -8.45
CA SER A 56 -9.21 27.86 -9.82
C SER A 56 -9.77 26.48 -10.16
N GLY A 57 -9.36 25.94 -11.31
CA GLY A 57 -9.81 24.63 -11.79
C GLY A 57 -9.27 23.47 -10.96
N LYS A 58 -9.85 22.28 -11.15
CA LYS A 58 -9.56 21.06 -10.39
C LYS A 58 -8.07 20.79 -10.18
N THR A 59 -7.25 20.85 -11.23
CA THR A 59 -5.81 20.57 -11.14
C THR A 59 -5.08 21.50 -10.16
N ASP A 60 -5.44 22.78 -10.14
CA ASP A 60 -4.81 23.76 -9.25
C ASP A 60 -5.28 23.57 -7.81
N ARG A 61 -6.56 23.24 -7.62
CA ARG A 61 -7.11 22.91 -6.31
C ARG A 61 -6.47 21.67 -5.70
N LEU A 62 -6.32 20.58 -6.47
CA LEU A 62 -5.67 19.37 -6.00
C LEU A 62 -4.25 19.65 -5.50
N TRP A 63 -3.49 20.48 -6.21
CA TRP A 63 -2.18 20.93 -5.75
C TRP A 63 -2.25 21.81 -4.50
N ALA A 64 -3.24 22.70 -4.39
CA ALA A 64 -3.41 23.51 -3.19
C ALA A 64 -3.78 22.67 -1.96
N TYR A 65 -4.61 21.63 -2.12
CA TYR A 65 -4.96 20.75 -1.01
C TYR A 65 -3.74 20.00 -0.45
N THR A 66 -2.83 19.52 -1.31
CA THR A 66 -1.60 18.88 -0.81
C THR A 66 -0.74 19.85 -0.02
N LYS A 67 -0.67 21.12 -0.42
CA LYS A 67 0.04 22.17 0.33
C LYS A 67 -0.65 22.55 1.64
N LEU A 68 -1.97 22.48 1.70
CA LEU A 68 -2.74 22.76 2.92
C LEU A 68 -2.49 21.73 4.03
N LEU A 69 -2.08 20.50 3.71
CA LEU A 69 -1.71 19.47 4.69
C LEU A 69 -0.43 19.81 5.47
N ASP A 70 0.40 20.71 4.95
CA ASP A 70 1.60 21.19 5.65
C ASP A 70 1.44 22.64 6.14
N ASN A 71 0.56 23.41 5.49
CA ASN A 71 0.46 24.86 5.65
C ASN A 71 -0.96 25.32 5.97
N TRP A 72 -1.61 24.66 6.92
CA TRP A 72 -2.97 25.00 7.30
C TRP A 72 -3.08 26.36 8.00
N ASP A 73 -4.10 27.12 7.61
CA ASP A 73 -4.50 28.36 8.29
C ASP A 73 -6.03 28.45 8.26
N LYS A 74 -6.61 28.80 9.40
CA LYS A 74 -8.05 28.81 9.62
C LYS A 74 -8.82 29.69 8.63
N SER A 75 -8.18 30.68 8.02
CA SER A 75 -8.80 31.50 6.98
C SER A 75 -9.18 30.73 5.71
N PHE A 76 -8.62 29.54 5.48
CA PHE A 76 -9.00 28.67 4.35
C PHE A 76 -10.25 27.84 4.63
N GLU A 77 -10.62 27.67 5.91
CA GLU A 77 -11.74 26.81 6.35
C GLU A 77 -13.05 27.09 5.59
N PRO A 78 -13.53 28.34 5.43
CA PRO A 78 -14.79 28.58 4.74
C PRO A 78 -14.78 28.11 3.28
N ARG A 79 -13.65 28.33 2.58
CA ARG A 79 -13.52 27.95 1.18
C ARG A 79 -13.37 26.44 1.00
N ILE A 80 -12.62 25.78 1.88
CA ILE A 80 -12.47 24.34 1.87
C ILE A 80 -13.80 23.65 2.17
N LYS A 81 -14.56 24.19 3.13
CA LYS A 81 -15.90 23.68 3.44
C LYS A 81 -16.81 23.72 2.22
N GLU A 82 -16.89 24.87 1.56
CA GLU A 82 -17.71 25.05 0.35
C GLU A 82 -17.30 24.08 -0.77
N LEU A 83 -15.99 23.96 -1.03
CA LEU A 83 -15.47 23.06 -2.06
C LEU A 83 -15.75 21.58 -1.76
N TRP A 84 -15.64 21.20 -0.49
CA TRP A 84 -15.89 19.83 -0.04
C TRP A 84 -17.37 19.48 -0.20
N GLU A 85 -18.26 20.34 0.26
CA GLU A 85 -19.72 20.17 0.13
C GLU A 85 -20.18 20.11 -1.34
N GLN A 86 -19.49 20.78 -2.27
CA GLN A 86 -19.84 20.79 -3.70
C GLN A 86 -19.34 19.57 -4.48
N SER A 87 -18.15 19.07 -4.16
CA SER A 87 -17.42 18.17 -5.09
C SER A 87 -16.84 16.91 -4.48
N HIS A 88 -16.69 16.85 -3.14
CA HIS A 88 -16.13 15.71 -2.41
C HIS A 88 -14.85 15.11 -3.07
N GLU A 89 -13.97 15.97 -3.60
CA GLU A 89 -12.70 15.53 -4.20
C GLU A 89 -11.83 14.81 -3.16
N GLY A 90 -11.38 13.56 -3.37
CA GLY A 90 -10.75 12.74 -2.30
C GLY A 90 -9.65 13.43 -1.47
N ILE A 91 -8.73 14.18 -2.09
CA ILE A 91 -7.66 14.89 -1.35
C ILE A 91 -8.23 15.99 -0.41
N ILE A 92 -9.38 16.61 -0.74
CA ILE A 92 -10.00 17.59 0.16
C ILE A 92 -10.56 16.94 1.42
N SER A 93 -10.98 15.66 1.36
CA SER A 93 -11.40 14.91 2.54
C SER A 93 -10.27 14.85 3.57
N TRP A 94 -9.03 14.62 3.15
CA TRP A 94 -7.89 14.60 4.06
C TRP A 94 -7.67 15.95 4.75
N VAL A 95 -7.82 17.07 4.04
CA VAL A 95 -7.73 18.40 4.65
C VAL A 95 -8.83 18.60 5.69
N VAL A 96 -10.06 18.20 5.36
CA VAL A 96 -11.20 18.28 6.29
C VAL A 96 -10.97 17.39 7.51
N ILE A 97 -10.59 16.13 7.31
CA ILE A 97 -10.30 15.17 8.37
C ILE A 97 -9.20 15.69 9.28
N ASN A 98 -8.14 16.31 8.77
CA ASN A 98 -7.04 16.78 9.63
C ASN A 98 -7.38 18.04 10.43
N TYR A 99 -8.12 18.99 9.84
CA TYR A 99 -8.19 20.34 10.40
C TYR A 99 -9.57 20.82 10.86
N PHE A 100 -10.65 20.21 10.38
CA PHE A 100 -11.99 20.69 10.74
C PHE A 100 -12.35 20.32 12.18
N PRO A 101 -13.28 21.04 12.84
CA PRO A 101 -13.75 20.66 14.17
C PRO A 101 -14.35 19.25 14.20
N SER A 102 -14.13 18.49 15.27
CA SER A 102 -14.66 17.12 15.43
C SER A 102 -16.18 17.03 15.23
N LYS A 103 -16.92 18.06 15.67
CA LYS A 103 -18.37 18.17 15.46
C LYS A 103 -18.75 18.14 13.97
N PHE A 104 -17.96 18.79 13.11
CA PHE A 104 -18.20 18.78 11.67
C PHE A 104 -17.99 17.39 11.06
N LEU A 105 -16.93 16.69 11.49
CA LEU A 105 -16.66 15.32 11.05
C LEU A 105 -17.80 14.38 11.44
N PHE A 106 -18.22 14.44 12.72
CA PHE A 106 -19.29 13.60 13.24
C PHE A 106 -20.60 13.79 12.47
N GLN A 107 -20.96 15.02 12.15
CA GLN A 107 -22.20 15.35 11.41
C GLN A 107 -22.19 14.92 9.94
N ASN A 108 -21.01 14.62 9.38
CA ASN A 108 -20.89 14.32 7.96
C ASN A 108 -20.13 13.01 7.69
N ILE A 109 -20.03 12.12 8.67
CA ILE A 109 -19.22 10.91 8.60
C ILE A 109 -19.58 10.03 7.39
N ASP A 110 -20.88 9.96 7.04
CA ASP A 110 -21.38 9.14 5.94
C ASP A 110 -21.12 9.75 4.55
N LYS A 111 -20.62 10.99 4.48
CA LYS A 111 -20.27 11.65 3.21
C LYS A 111 -18.80 11.45 2.82
N PHE A 112 -18.00 10.87 3.70
CA PHE A 112 -16.64 10.46 3.37
C PHE A 112 -16.70 9.11 2.66
N THR A 113 -16.26 9.09 1.41
CA THR A 113 -16.47 7.95 0.49
C THR A 113 -15.19 7.19 0.18
N ASP A 114 -14.02 7.67 0.60
CA ASP A 114 -12.76 6.95 0.41
C ASP A 114 -12.65 5.84 1.46
N ASP A 115 -12.20 4.65 1.03
CA ASP A 115 -12.12 3.44 1.86
C ASP A 115 -11.31 3.67 3.14
N ARG A 116 -10.33 4.58 3.11
CA ARG A 116 -9.44 4.87 4.25
C ARG A 116 -9.84 6.10 5.05
N ASP A 117 -10.83 6.88 4.62
CA ASP A 117 -11.26 8.09 5.34
C ASP A 117 -11.75 7.75 6.75
N TYR A 118 -12.56 6.68 6.87
CA TYR A 118 -13.16 6.29 8.15
C TYR A 118 -12.11 5.92 9.21
N TYR A 119 -11.00 5.29 8.81
CA TYR A 119 -9.87 5.00 9.69
C TYR A 119 -9.29 6.29 10.29
N PHE A 120 -8.98 7.30 9.47
CA PHE A 120 -8.42 8.56 9.95
C PHE A 120 -9.41 9.38 10.78
N ILE A 121 -10.71 9.30 10.45
CA ILE A 121 -11.77 9.89 11.26
C ILE A 121 -11.80 9.24 12.65
N CYS A 122 -11.70 7.91 12.72
CA CYS A 122 -11.65 7.21 14.00
C CYS A 122 -10.46 7.65 14.84
N LEU A 123 -9.26 7.79 14.27
CA LEU A 123 -8.09 8.27 15.01
C LEU A 123 -8.30 9.64 15.65
N ARG A 124 -9.10 10.53 15.04
CA ARG A 124 -9.43 11.84 15.64
C ARG A 124 -10.61 11.79 16.61
N LEU A 125 -11.67 11.06 16.27
CA LEU A 125 -12.90 11.08 17.06
C LEU A 125 -12.83 10.16 18.27
N ALA A 126 -12.08 9.06 18.18
CA ALA A 126 -11.98 8.07 19.24
C ALA A 126 -11.09 8.48 20.41
N GLU A 127 -10.39 9.63 20.32
CA GLU A 127 -9.85 10.34 21.50
C GLU A 127 -10.94 10.54 22.55
N ASP A 128 -12.16 10.88 22.10
CA ASP A 128 -13.35 10.80 22.94
C ASP A 128 -13.77 9.33 23.09
N LYS A 129 -13.63 8.80 24.31
CA LYS A 129 -13.98 7.41 24.62
C LYS A 129 -15.46 7.09 24.45
N SER A 130 -16.33 8.10 24.42
CA SER A 130 -17.77 7.94 24.16
C SER A 130 -18.10 7.70 22.69
N TYR A 131 -17.17 8.04 21.77
CA TYR A 131 -17.34 7.74 20.36
C TYR A 131 -17.40 6.22 20.15
N ILE A 132 -18.39 5.76 19.39
CA ILE A 132 -18.59 4.35 19.07
C ILE A 132 -17.94 4.09 17.71
N ILE A 133 -16.93 3.22 17.69
CA ILE A 133 -16.27 2.81 16.46
C ILE A 133 -17.12 1.72 15.79
N ASP A 134 -17.67 2.03 14.63
CA ASP A 134 -18.26 1.02 13.74
C ASP A 134 -17.17 0.12 13.17
N ARG A 135 -17.03 -1.07 13.74
CA ARG A 135 -16.05 -2.09 13.37
C ARG A 135 -16.19 -2.53 11.91
N SER A 136 -17.40 -2.52 11.36
CA SER A 136 -17.70 -3.07 10.03
C SER A 136 -17.11 -2.25 8.89
N LYS A 137 -16.77 -0.98 9.15
CA LYS A 137 -16.16 -0.05 8.20
C LYS A 137 -14.63 -0.05 8.21
N LEU A 138 -14.00 -0.97 8.96
CA LEU A 138 -12.54 -1.06 9.09
C LEU A 138 -12.06 -2.47 8.74
N SER A 139 -10.87 -2.58 8.14
CA SER A 139 -10.14 -3.85 8.13
C SER A 139 -9.77 -4.26 9.56
N ILE A 140 -9.41 -5.53 9.79
CA ILE A 140 -8.96 -5.98 11.12
C ILE A 140 -7.73 -5.21 11.59
N THR A 141 -6.76 -5.01 10.69
CA THR A 141 -5.52 -4.29 11.00
C THR A 141 -5.78 -2.81 11.30
N ASP A 142 -6.67 -2.15 10.56
CA ASP A 142 -7.04 -0.75 10.83
C ASP A 142 -7.82 -0.61 12.15
N TYR A 143 -8.69 -1.56 12.50
CA TYR A 143 -9.36 -1.57 13.80
C TYR A 143 -8.38 -1.73 14.97
N LEU A 144 -7.48 -2.70 14.89
CA LEU A 144 -6.44 -2.90 15.92
C LEU A 144 -5.55 -1.65 16.07
N SER A 145 -5.18 -1.02 14.95
CA SER A 145 -4.45 0.24 14.93
C SER A 145 -5.21 1.36 15.65
N VAL A 146 -6.50 1.54 15.36
CA VAL A 146 -7.34 2.54 16.02
C VAL A 146 -7.41 2.27 17.53
N LEU A 147 -7.66 1.04 17.96
CA LEU A 147 -7.74 0.70 19.39
C LEU A 147 -6.43 1.01 20.10
N TYR A 148 -5.29 0.62 19.52
CA TYR A 148 -3.97 0.90 20.06
C TYR A 148 -3.71 2.42 20.18
N HIS A 149 -3.87 3.16 19.08
CA HIS A 149 -3.57 4.60 19.07
C HIS A 149 -4.51 5.44 19.92
N THR A 150 -5.72 4.95 20.17
CA THR A 150 -6.73 5.63 20.98
C THR A 150 -6.84 5.04 22.38
N ASP A 151 -5.91 4.16 22.80
CA ASP A 151 -5.84 3.55 24.14
C ASP A 151 -7.18 2.91 24.59
N ARG A 152 -7.78 2.12 23.70
CA ARG A 152 -9.05 1.44 23.96
C ARG A 152 -8.78 -0.02 24.34
N PRO A 153 -9.49 -0.54 25.37
CA PRO A 153 -9.29 -1.91 25.81
C PRO A 153 -9.76 -2.90 24.72
N LEU A 154 -9.08 -4.03 24.65
CA LEU A 154 -9.42 -5.18 23.83
C LEU A 154 -9.30 -6.42 24.69
N SER A 155 -10.33 -7.27 24.68
CA SER A 155 -10.30 -8.52 25.46
C SER A 155 -9.45 -9.58 24.76
N ASP A 156 -8.86 -10.51 25.53
CA ASP A 156 -8.07 -11.62 24.98
C ASP A 156 -8.85 -12.47 23.98
N ASP A 157 -10.14 -12.72 24.23
CA ASP A 157 -10.99 -13.52 23.35
C ASP A 157 -11.28 -12.78 22.04
N GLU A 158 -11.57 -11.49 22.10
CA GLU A 158 -11.74 -10.65 20.90
C GLU A 158 -10.43 -10.53 20.12
N ALA A 159 -9.31 -10.33 20.80
CA ALA A 159 -7.98 -10.28 20.20
C ALA A 159 -7.63 -11.58 19.45
N ARG A 160 -7.90 -12.72 20.09
CA ARG A 160 -7.71 -14.04 19.48
C ARG A 160 -8.59 -14.20 18.24
N ASP A 161 -9.87 -13.85 18.35
CA ASP A 161 -10.82 -13.94 17.24
C ASP A 161 -10.40 -13.07 16.05
N LEU A 162 -9.97 -11.82 16.29
CA LEU A 162 -9.46 -10.91 15.26
C LEU A 162 -8.19 -11.46 14.59
N LEU A 163 -7.26 -12.01 15.37
CA LEU A 163 -6.01 -12.55 14.84
C LEU A 163 -6.25 -13.75 13.91
N TYR A 164 -7.08 -14.70 14.31
CA TYR A 164 -7.40 -15.86 13.47
C TYR A 164 -8.29 -15.51 12.28
N LYS A 165 -9.18 -14.53 12.40
CA LYS A 165 -9.90 -13.96 11.24
C LYS A 165 -8.94 -13.30 10.25
N THR A 166 -7.89 -12.62 10.72
CA THR A 166 -6.87 -12.05 9.84
C THR A 166 -6.14 -13.14 9.06
N VAL A 167 -5.84 -14.27 9.71
CA VAL A 167 -5.27 -15.44 9.02
C VAL A 167 -6.24 -15.99 7.98
N HIS A 168 -7.52 -16.16 8.33
CA HIS A 168 -8.54 -16.59 7.36
C HIS A 168 -8.56 -15.69 6.14
N ASP A 169 -8.70 -14.37 6.33
CA ASP A 169 -8.82 -13.39 5.26
C ASP A 169 -7.62 -13.47 4.30
N VAL A 170 -6.39 -13.52 4.85
CA VAL A 170 -5.16 -13.70 4.06
C VAL A 170 -5.14 -15.03 3.30
N CYS A 171 -5.66 -16.11 3.89
CA CYS A 171 -5.71 -17.42 3.23
C CYS A 171 -6.72 -17.45 2.09
N THR A 172 -7.84 -16.73 2.21
CA THR A 172 -8.92 -16.70 1.22
C THR A 172 -8.83 -15.58 0.20
N GLU A 173 -7.93 -14.61 0.40
CA GLU A 173 -7.73 -13.52 -0.53
C GLU A 173 -7.10 -14.02 -1.84
N ASP A 174 -7.86 -13.88 -2.93
CA ASP A 174 -7.43 -14.09 -4.31
C ASP A 174 -6.57 -12.89 -4.77
N GLY A 175 -5.39 -12.78 -4.19
CA GLY A 175 -4.37 -11.80 -4.59
C GLY A 175 -3.29 -12.46 -5.45
N ASP A 176 -2.91 -11.79 -6.55
CA ASP A 176 -1.82 -12.24 -7.44
C ASP A 176 -0.51 -12.45 -6.70
N TYR A 177 -0.29 -11.72 -5.60
CA TYR A 177 0.93 -11.78 -4.80
C TYR A 177 0.65 -11.77 -3.31
N PRO A 178 1.17 -12.75 -2.55
CA PRO A 178 1.11 -12.71 -1.11
C PRO A 178 1.98 -11.54 -0.62
N GLN A 179 1.34 -10.56 0.03
CA GLN A 179 2.07 -9.48 0.68
C GLN A 179 2.78 -10.04 1.90
N LEU A 180 4.05 -10.39 1.73
CA LEU A 180 4.90 -10.85 2.82
C LEU A 180 5.56 -9.65 3.51
N SER A 181 5.71 -9.74 4.82
CA SER A 181 6.45 -8.77 5.61
C SER A 181 7.90 -8.68 5.13
N ARG A 182 8.53 -7.51 5.29
CA ARG A 182 9.96 -7.30 4.96
C ARG A 182 10.91 -8.34 5.55
N TYR A 183 10.52 -8.98 6.66
CA TYR A 183 11.30 -10.02 7.33
C TYR A 183 11.32 -11.35 6.57
N ALA A 184 10.36 -11.56 5.67
CA ALA A 184 10.31 -12.67 4.75
C ALA A 184 11.32 -12.59 3.60
N TYR A 185 12.17 -11.54 3.54
CA TYR A 185 13.22 -11.36 2.51
C TYR A 185 14.64 -11.28 3.10
N ALA A 186 14.83 -11.65 4.38
CA ALA A 186 16.11 -11.60 5.08
C ALA A 186 17.08 -12.84 5.03
N GLY A 187 16.77 -13.97 4.37
CA GLY A 187 17.73 -15.08 4.18
C GLY A 187 17.24 -16.29 3.35
N LYS A 188 18.14 -16.96 2.62
CA LYS A 188 17.84 -18.04 1.64
C LYS A 188 17.09 -19.26 2.19
N ASP A 189 17.06 -19.48 3.51
CA ASP A 189 16.46 -20.64 4.16
C ASP A 189 15.04 -20.36 4.73
N PHE A 190 14.25 -19.51 4.05
CA PHE A 190 13.00 -18.97 4.61
C PHE A 190 12.07 -20.01 5.22
N ILE A 191 11.80 -19.81 6.51
CA ILE A 191 10.71 -20.41 7.24
C ILE A 191 9.44 -19.64 6.91
N ILE A 192 8.69 -20.09 5.91
CA ILE A 192 7.41 -19.47 5.59
C ILE A 192 6.32 -19.98 6.54
N GLY A 193 5.58 -19.05 7.15
CA GLY A 193 4.47 -19.34 8.04
C GLY A 193 3.51 -18.16 8.16
N PRO A 194 2.32 -18.38 8.76
CA PRO A 194 1.28 -17.37 8.90
C PRO A 194 1.76 -15.99 9.36
N ILE A 195 2.66 -15.94 10.35
CA ILE A 195 3.17 -14.70 10.95
C ILE A 195 3.94 -13.80 9.97
N LEU A 196 4.36 -14.32 8.82
CA LEU A 196 5.08 -13.56 7.81
C LEU A 196 4.18 -12.86 6.81
N PHE A 197 2.88 -13.16 6.75
CA PHE A 197 1.95 -12.38 5.96
C PHE A 197 1.79 -10.99 6.59
N GLN A 198 1.78 -9.95 5.76
CA GLN A 198 1.85 -8.55 6.20
C GLN A 198 0.75 -8.21 7.21
N ASP A 199 -0.50 -8.56 6.93
CA ASP A 199 -1.61 -8.24 7.82
C ASP A 199 -1.59 -9.02 9.13
N VAL A 200 -1.20 -10.30 9.08
CA VAL A 200 -1.02 -11.12 10.29
C VAL A 200 0.12 -10.56 11.14
N ASN A 201 1.24 -10.21 10.51
CA ASN A 201 2.38 -9.60 11.19
C ASN A 201 2.00 -8.28 11.87
N LEU A 202 1.22 -7.45 11.17
CA LEU A 202 0.74 -6.18 11.67
C LEU A 202 -0.26 -6.36 12.82
N ALA A 203 -1.16 -7.33 12.73
CA ALA A 203 -2.06 -7.69 13.83
C ALA A 203 -1.25 -8.12 15.07
N VAL A 204 -0.29 -9.04 14.93
CA VAL A 204 0.60 -9.47 16.02
C VAL A 204 1.36 -8.27 16.61
N TYR A 205 1.85 -7.37 15.77
CA TYR A 205 2.52 -6.15 16.23
C TYR A 205 1.62 -5.30 17.14
N TYR A 206 0.38 -5.01 16.73
CA TYR A 206 -0.54 -4.20 17.54
C TYR A 206 -0.94 -4.93 18.83
N LEU A 207 -1.22 -6.23 18.78
CA LEU A 207 -1.56 -7.01 19.97
C LEU A 207 -0.43 -7.00 21.00
N ARG A 208 0.83 -7.13 20.57
CA ARG A 208 2.00 -6.96 21.46
C ARG A 208 2.07 -5.56 22.05
N LYS A 209 1.75 -4.53 21.27
CA LYS A 209 1.75 -3.14 21.72
C LYS A 209 0.62 -2.81 22.71
N MET A 210 -0.45 -3.59 22.68
CA MET A 210 -1.57 -3.54 23.63
C MET A 210 -1.39 -4.47 24.84
N ASP A 211 -0.19 -5.03 25.03
CA ASP A 211 0.15 -5.94 26.14
C ASP A 211 -0.63 -7.27 26.16
N LEU A 212 -1.19 -7.69 25.03
CA LEU A 212 -1.89 -8.98 24.86
C LEU A 212 -0.89 -10.11 24.58
N THR A 213 0.13 -10.21 25.44
CA THR A 213 1.30 -11.05 25.24
C THR A 213 0.96 -12.55 25.25
N ASP A 214 0.04 -12.98 26.10
CA ASP A 214 -0.40 -14.39 26.17
C ASP A 214 -1.10 -14.83 24.88
N VAL A 215 -1.97 -13.98 24.30
CA VAL A 215 -2.63 -14.25 23.01
C VAL A 215 -1.61 -14.40 21.90
N VAL A 216 -0.62 -13.49 21.86
CA VAL A 216 0.46 -13.53 20.87
C VAL A 216 1.32 -14.77 21.04
N HIS A 217 1.67 -15.15 22.27
CA HIS A 217 2.48 -16.33 22.54
C HIS A 217 1.76 -17.62 22.11
N GLN A 218 0.46 -17.74 22.41
CA GLN A 218 -0.36 -18.87 21.94
C GLN A 218 -0.40 -18.94 20.41
N PHE A 219 -0.51 -17.79 19.74
CA PHE A 219 -0.48 -17.73 18.29
C PHE A 219 0.88 -18.15 17.71
N GLU A 220 1.99 -17.77 18.33
CA GLU A 220 3.33 -18.18 17.90
C GLU A 220 3.51 -19.69 17.97
N ILE A 221 3.07 -20.33 19.06
CA ILE A 221 3.07 -21.79 19.21
C ILE A 221 2.25 -22.45 18.09
N TRP A 222 1.06 -21.91 17.80
CA TRP A 222 0.22 -22.38 16.69
C TRP A 222 0.93 -22.20 15.34
N ASN A 223 1.53 -21.04 15.10
CA ASN A 223 2.29 -20.72 13.88
C ASN A 223 3.49 -21.66 13.68
N GLU A 224 4.23 -22.00 14.73
CA GLU A 224 5.32 -23.00 14.67
C GLU A 224 4.80 -24.39 14.30
N GLY A 225 3.59 -24.74 14.75
CA GLY A 225 2.89 -25.96 14.34
C GLY A 225 2.60 -25.96 12.84
N VAL A 226 2.05 -24.86 12.32
CA VAL A 226 1.78 -24.69 10.88
C VAL A 226 3.07 -24.74 10.07
N GLN A 227 4.13 -24.05 10.49
CA GLN A 227 5.43 -24.06 9.82
C GLN A 227 5.98 -25.48 9.71
N ARG A 228 5.92 -26.28 10.79
CA ARG A 228 6.33 -27.69 10.76
C ARG A 228 5.49 -28.52 9.78
N ALA A 229 4.19 -28.25 9.68
CA ALA A 229 3.34 -28.93 8.70
C ALA A 229 3.70 -28.56 7.25
N VAL A 230 3.94 -27.27 6.99
CA VAL A 230 4.41 -26.77 5.69
C VAL A 230 5.71 -27.46 5.28
N PHE A 231 6.73 -27.48 6.14
CA PHE A 231 8.02 -28.10 5.80
C PHE A 231 7.95 -29.60 5.54
N ASN A 232 7.08 -30.30 6.27
CA ASN A 232 6.92 -31.73 6.11
C ASN A 232 6.05 -32.11 4.91
N SER A 233 5.34 -31.13 4.32
CA SER A 233 4.42 -31.34 3.22
C SER A 233 5.09 -31.85 1.95
N PRO A 234 4.43 -32.75 1.19
CA PRO A 234 4.88 -33.14 -0.14
C PRO A 234 5.01 -31.94 -1.10
N GLU A 235 4.09 -30.97 -1.01
CA GLU A 235 4.07 -29.79 -1.88
C GLU A 235 5.29 -28.90 -1.67
N PHE A 236 5.64 -28.59 -0.42
CA PHE A 236 6.82 -27.80 -0.10
C PHE A 236 8.11 -28.51 -0.52
N LYS A 237 8.23 -29.81 -0.26
CA LYS A 237 9.36 -30.63 -0.71
C LYS A 237 9.50 -30.65 -2.22
N LYS A 238 8.39 -30.63 -2.96
CA LYS A 238 8.42 -30.51 -4.42
C LYS A 238 8.96 -29.16 -4.86
N ILE A 239 8.48 -28.06 -4.26
CA ILE A 239 8.92 -26.69 -4.59
C ILE A 239 10.43 -26.54 -4.40
N VAL A 240 10.97 -26.97 -3.25
CA VAL A 240 12.41 -26.85 -2.94
C VAL A 240 13.30 -27.65 -3.89
N ASN A 241 12.77 -28.72 -4.49
CA ASN A 241 13.51 -29.57 -5.43
C ASN A 241 13.22 -29.25 -6.91
N THR A 242 12.40 -28.23 -7.20
CA THR A 242 12.10 -27.82 -8.58
C THR A 242 12.99 -26.65 -8.97
N ASP A 243 13.50 -26.66 -10.20
CA ASP A 243 14.22 -25.52 -10.77
C ASP A 243 13.19 -24.46 -11.17
N MET A 244 13.12 -23.38 -10.38
CA MET A 244 12.19 -22.26 -10.53
C MET A 244 12.99 -20.98 -10.30
N ILE A 245 12.58 -19.88 -10.92
CA ILE A 245 13.17 -18.58 -10.58
C ILE A 245 12.75 -18.20 -9.15
N GLU A 246 13.62 -17.47 -8.44
CA GLU A 246 13.46 -17.13 -7.01
C GLU A 246 12.07 -16.58 -6.67
N TYR A 247 11.53 -15.76 -7.57
CA TYR A 247 10.20 -15.20 -7.44
C TYR A 247 9.06 -16.23 -7.39
N GLU A 248 9.10 -17.21 -8.30
CA GLU A 248 8.09 -18.28 -8.39
C GLU A 248 8.17 -19.22 -7.19
N ILE A 249 9.40 -19.45 -6.69
CA ILE A 249 9.63 -20.21 -5.46
C ILE A 249 8.93 -19.55 -4.29
N GLU A 250 9.08 -18.23 -4.11
CA GLU A 250 8.46 -17.51 -2.98
C GLU A 250 6.93 -17.47 -3.09
N GLU A 251 6.37 -17.26 -4.29
CA GLU A 251 4.93 -17.35 -4.50
C GLU A 251 4.39 -18.75 -4.16
N ALA A 252 5.06 -19.80 -4.64
CA ALA A 252 4.65 -21.18 -4.41
C ALA A 252 4.76 -21.56 -2.92
N LYS A 253 5.85 -21.17 -2.24
CA LYS A 253 6.02 -21.33 -0.79
C LYS A 253 4.87 -20.66 -0.04
N ALA A 254 4.49 -19.44 -0.43
CA ALA A 254 3.43 -18.69 0.23
C ALA A 254 2.05 -19.32 0.02
N LYS A 255 1.76 -19.87 -1.17
CA LYS A 255 0.53 -20.63 -1.43
C LYS A 255 0.44 -21.88 -0.55
N VAL A 256 1.54 -22.63 -0.42
CA VAL A 256 1.58 -23.78 0.51
C VAL A 256 1.37 -23.32 1.95
N ALA A 257 2.01 -22.21 2.36
CA ALA A 257 1.80 -21.65 3.69
C ALA A 257 0.33 -21.25 3.95
N LYS A 258 -0.33 -20.58 3.00
CA LYS A 258 -1.77 -20.25 3.06
C LYS A 258 -2.62 -21.51 3.21
N LYS A 259 -2.36 -22.55 2.40
CA LYS A 259 -3.06 -23.85 2.49
C LYS A 259 -2.95 -24.45 3.89
N TYR A 260 -1.75 -24.65 4.39
CA TYR A 260 -1.57 -25.30 5.69
C TYR A 260 -2.03 -24.42 6.86
N ALA A 261 -1.96 -23.09 6.73
CA ALA A 261 -2.56 -22.16 7.68
C ALA A 261 -4.08 -22.33 7.75
N TYR A 262 -4.76 -22.34 6.60
CA TYR A 262 -6.21 -22.52 6.53
C TYR A 262 -6.65 -23.87 7.10
N LEU A 263 -5.94 -24.96 6.77
CA LEU A 263 -6.23 -26.28 7.34
C LEU A 263 -6.13 -26.31 8.87
N ALA A 264 -5.18 -25.57 9.43
CA ALA A 264 -4.91 -25.51 10.86
C ALA A 264 -5.81 -24.53 11.63
N LEU A 265 -6.66 -23.75 10.95
CA LEU A 265 -7.68 -22.93 11.61
C LEU A 265 -8.73 -23.81 12.28
N ASP A 266 -9.36 -23.30 13.35
CA ASP A 266 -10.58 -23.90 13.88
C ASP A 266 -11.72 -23.79 12.85
N ASP A 267 -12.64 -24.75 12.86
CA ASP A 267 -13.73 -24.81 11.88
C ASP A 267 -14.65 -23.58 11.93
N LYS A 268 -14.76 -22.91 13.08
CA LYS A 268 -15.53 -21.67 13.22
C LYS A 268 -15.00 -20.51 12.36
N TYR A 269 -13.74 -20.57 11.94
CA TYR A 269 -13.14 -19.57 11.06
C TYR A 269 -13.12 -20.01 9.60
N LYS A 270 -13.40 -21.28 9.30
CA LYS A 270 -13.42 -21.79 7.93
C LYS A 270 -14.76 -21.51 7.27
N THR A 271 -14.75 -21.37 5.96
CA THR A 271 -15.91 -21.09 5.12
C THR A 271 -16.08 -22.21 4.10
N GLU A 272 -17.30 -22.75 3.96
CA GLU A 272 -17.58 -23.90 3.07
C GLU A 272 -17.33 -23.60 1.58
N ALA A 273 -17.29 -22.31 1.21
CA ALA A 273 -17.13 -21.86 -0.17
C ALA A 273 -15.67 -21.85 -0.68
N PHE A 274 -14.67 -21.99 0.20
CA PHE A 274 -13.26 -21.90 -0.19
C PHE A 274 -12.69 -23.27 -0.57
N CYS A 275 -12.42 -23.49 -1.86
CA CYS A 275 -11.72 -24.68 -2.33
C CYS A 275 -10.22 -24.52 -2.12
N ILE A 276 -9.69 -25.17 -1.08
CA ILE A 276 -8.28 -25.06 -0.71
C ILE A 276 -7.31 -25.58 -1.79
N ASP A 277 -7.77 -26.46 -2.68
CA ASP A 277 -6.96 -26.98 -3.78
C ASP A 277 -6.81 -25.96 -4.92
N ASN A 278 -7.72 -24.99 -5.04
CA ASN A 278 -7.57 -23.86 -5.97
C ASN A 278 -6.45 -22.90 -5.52
N ALA A 279 -6.12 -22.88 -4.23
CA ALA A 279 -5.03 -22.03 -3.70
C ALA A 279 -3.63 -22.50 -4.18
N LEU A 280 -3.53 -23.74 -4.70
CA LEU A 280 -2.28 -24.30 -5.22
C LEU A 280 -2.14 -24.17 -6.74
N THR A 281 -3.18 -23.76 -7.47
CA THR A 281 -3.09 -23.60 -8.91
C THR A 281 -2.16 -22.42 -9.27
N PRO A 282 -1.15 -22.64 -10.14
CA PRO A 282 -0.37 -21.54 -10.70
C PRO A 282 -1.29 -20.58 -11.44
N HIS A 283 -1.01 -19.27 -11.33
CA HIS A 283 -1.77 -18.23 -12.02
C HIS A 283 -1.72 -18.45 -13.55
N GLU A 284 -2.77 -18.10 -14.30
CA GLU A 284 -2.88 -18.35 -15.75
C GLU A 284 -1.72 -17.75 -16.56
N ARG A 285 -1.15 -16.64 -16.08
CA ARG A 285 0.05 -15.99 -16.64
C ARG A 285 1.27 -16.94 -16.75
N PHE A 286 1.33 -17.99 -15.92
CA PHE A 286 2.39 -18.99 -15.96
C PHE A 286 2.08 -20.14 -16.94
N LYS A 287 0.80 -20.38 -17.29
CA LYS A 287 0.45 -21.31 -18.36
C LYS A 287 0.91 -20.79 -19.73
N GLU A 288 0.83 -19.47 -19.94
CA GLU A 288 1.31 -18.82 -21.17
C GLU A 288 2.85 -18.91 -21.31
N ASN A 289 3.61 -18.72 -20.22
CA ASN A 289 5.06 -18.84 -20.26
C ASN A 289 5.54 -20.30 -20.41
N ALA A 290 4.88 -21.26 -19.75
CA ALA A 290 5.18 -22.69 -19.95
C ALA A 290 4.94 -23.17 -21.39
N SER A 291 3.95 -22.57 -22.08
CA SER A 291 3.67 -22.85 -23.50
C SER A 291 4.77 -22.27 -24.42
N SER A 292 5.39 -21.16 -24.02
CA SER A 292 6.47 -20.51 -24.79
C SER A 292 7.82 -21.22 -24.65
N GLU A 293 8.08 -21.92 -23.53
CA GLU A 293 9.30 -22.70 -23.34
C GLU A 293 9.36 -23.98 -24.19
N GLU A 294 8.21 -24.60 -24.50
CA GLU A 294 8.15 -25.70 -25.48
C GLU A 294 8.47 -25.23 -26.91
N GLU A 295 8.09 -23.99 -27.26
CA GLU A 295 8.45 -23.37 -28.55
C GLU A 295 9.94 -23.01 -28.62
N ILE A 296 10.54 -22.58 -27.50
CA ILE A 296 11.97 -22.25 -27.41
C ILE A 296 12.83 -23.52 -27.46
N THR A 297 12.45 -24.58 -26.75
CA THR A 297 13.16 -25.87 -26.83
C THR A 297 13.03 -26.56 -28.19
N TRP A 298 11.92 -26.37 -28.90
CA TRP A 298 11.77 -26.82 -30.29
C TRP A 298 12.70 -26.06 -31.25
N ASN A 299 12.85 -24.75 -31.09
CA ASN A 299 13.70 -23.93 -31.97
C ASN A 299 15.20 -24.14 -31.73
N ILE A 300 15.63 -24.41 -30.49
CA ILE A 300 17.05 -24.67 -30.16
C ILE A 300 17.53 -26.02 -30.74
N LYS A 301 16.65 -27.04 -30.83
CA LYS A 301 17.02 -28.33 -31.46
C LYS A 301 17.21 -28.26 -32.97
N LYS A 302 16.69 -27.23 -33.65
CA LYS A 302 16.89 -27.03 -35.10
C LYS A 302 18.19 -26.29 -35.44
N SER A 303 18.81 -25.57 -34.51
CA SER A 303 20.00 -24.74 -34.79
C SER A 303 21.34 -25.44 -34.52
N ALA A 304 21.34 -26.69 -34.06
CA ALA A 304 22.57 -27.46 -33.86
C ALA A 304 23.04 -28.07 -35.19
N LEU A 305 23.65 -27.24 -36.05
CA LEU A 305 24.58 -27.74 -37.06
C LEU A 305 25.95 -28.00 -36.40
N PRO A 306 26.66 -29.08 -36.78
CA PRO A 306 27.90 -29.47 -36.13
C PRO A 306 29.02 -28.51 -36.52
N PHE A 307 29.67 -27.94 -35.51
CA PHE A 307 30.85 -27.08 -35.67
C PHE A 307 32.08 -27.98 -35.89
N GLU A 308 32.66 -27.95 -37.09
CA GLU A 308 33.98 -28.55 -37.35
C GLU A 308 35.08 -27.64 -36.79
N PRO A 309 36.08 -28.16 -36.06
CA PRO A 309 37.16 -27.35 -35.52
C PRO A 309 38.24 -27.13 -36.58
N GLU A 310 38.49 -25.86 -36.94
CA GLU A 310 39.62 -25.49 -37.81
C GLU A 310 40.97 -25.74 -37.14
N ALA A 311 41.90 -26.24 -37.95
CA ALA A 311 43.25 -26.61 -37.56
C ALA A 311 44.13 -25.40 -37.22
N LYS A 312 44.98 -25.59 -36.21
CA LYS A 312 46.05 -24.67 -35.83
C LYS A 312 47.11 -24.62 -36.93
N ASP A 313 47.51 -23.41 -37.32
CA ASP A 313 48.84 -23.19 -37.90
C ASP A 313 49.56 -22.04 -37.20
N THR A 314 50.74 -22.40 -36.72
CA THR A 314 51.83 -21.59 -36.18
C THR A 314 52.44 -20.67 -37.22
N ILE A 315 52.82 -19.45 -36.82
CA ILE A 315 54.15 -18.79 -36.94
C ILE A 315 53.99 -17.25 -36.82
N LEU A 316 54.63 -16.67 -35.79
CA LEU A 316 54.93 -15.22 -35.58
C LEU A 316 56.00 -14.74 -36.60
N PRO A 317 56.26 -13.43 -36.88
CA PRO A 317 56.27 -12.31 -35.91
C PRO A 317 55.90 -10.89 -36.43
N PHE A 318 55.85 -9.95 -35.46
CA PHE A 318 55.48 -8.52 -35.48
C PHE A 318 54.00 -8.19 -35.37
#